data_AF-A0A964XKI8-F1
#
_entry.id   AF-A0A964XKI8-F1
#
_cell.length_a   1.000
_cell.length_b   1.000
_cell.length_c   1.000
_cell.angle_alpha   90.00
_cell.angle_beta   90.00
_cell.angle_gamma   90.00
#
_symmetry.space_group_name_H-M   'P 1'
#
loop_
_entity.id
_entity.type
_entity.pdbx_description
1 polymer ?
#
loop_
_entity_poly.entity_id
_entity_poly.type
_entity_poly.pdbx_seq_one_letter_code
_entity_poly.pdbx_strand_id
1 'polypeptide(L)'
;MKRTELNLAVQLGLVRTAGGKDPGRWRVARSEVERLQAAHGFPEALRGRVKLVGTSAGADLMGITRDRFTKLARLGFLVPAKFYINRYRAMVWLYLADDVRQFAEANAALLSGKAPVTLRTRLGAGEDRRARNWRERHCSHLLRLAQGPWEGAAVTASMLDAAQVMDLVPDPYERAYLNRLRPEAPGLPGGPDSPTAQAAARVLLADDPDEIRWLCTTLVLGLAEARKRHPAPRPGDPPPLPP
;
A
#
# COMPACT_ATOMS: atom_id res chain seq x y z
N MET A 1 20.40 11.02 2.34
CA MET A 1 18.95 10.71 2.33
C MET A 1 18.72 9.61 3.36
N LYS A 2 17.64 9.65 4.14
CA LYS A 2 17.40 8.66 5.20
C LYS A 2 16.95 7.32 4.58
N ARG A 3 17.22 6.19 5.25
CA ARG A 3 16.80 4.84 4.77
C ARG A 3 15.28 4.75 4.56
N THR A 4 14.51 5.42 5.42
CA THR A 4 13.05 5.49 5.33
C THR A 4 12.55 6.21 4.08
N GLU A 5 13.23 7.30 3.69
CA GLU A 5 12.94 8.06 2.47
C GLU A 5 13.27 7.24 1.22
N LEU A 6 14.38 6.49 1.25
CA LEU A 6 14.77 5.60 0.15
C LEU A 6 13.77 4.44 -0.03
N ASN A 7 13.37 3.80 1.07
CA ASN A 7 12.36 2.74 1.03
C ASN A 7 11.05 3.26 0.41
N LEU A 8 10.62 4.46 0.80
CA LEU A 8 9.44 5.09 0.21
C LEU A 8 9.65 5.43 -1.27
N ALA A 9 10.82 5.92 -1.66
CA ALA A 9 11.14 6.21 -3.05
C ALA A 9 11.02 4.95 -3.93
N VAL A 10 11.49 3.81 -3.44
CA VAL A 10 11.32 2.51 -4.10
C VAL A 10 9.85 2.09 -4.15
N GLN A 11 9.12 2.23 -3.04
CA GLN A 11 7.69 1.91 -2.99
C GLN A 11 6.87 2.69 -4.03
N LEU A 12 7.21 3.97 -4.20
CA LEU A 12 6.60 4.87 -5.17
C LEU A 12 7.12 4.67 -6.61
N GLY A 13 8.08 3.77 -6.83
CA GLY A 13 8.69 3.54 -8.15
C GLY A 13 9.60 4.67 -8.64
N LEU A 14 10.01 5.59 -7.75
CA LEU A 14 10.91 6.69 -8.07
C LEU A 14 12.36 6.23 -8.23
N VAL A 15 12.70 5.15 -7.54
CA VAL A 15 14.01 4.48 -7.58
C VAL A 15 13.80 3.06 -8.05
N ARG A 16 14.44 2.70 -9.16
CA ARG A 16 14.40 1.34 -9.70
C ARG A 16 15.36 0.43 -8.94
N THR A 17 14.91 -0.76 -8.59
CA THR A 17 15.71 -1.78 -7.91
C THR A 17 16.02 -2.92 -8.87
N ALA A 18 17.27 -3.38 -8.86
CA ALA A 18 17.64 -4.64 -9.48
C ALA A 18 17.18 -5.75 -8.51
N GLY A 19 16.28 -6.62 -8.97
CA GLY A 19 15.49 -7.54 -8.17
C GLY A 19 16.24 -8.15 -6.97
N GLY A 20 15.64 -8.00 -5.79
CA GLY A 20 16.08 -8.63 -4.55
C GLY A 20 14.85 -9.02 -3.74
N LYS A 21 14.80 -10.28 -3.28
CA LYS A 21 13.68 -10.86 -2.53
C LYS A 21 13.55 -10.32 -1.10
N ASP A 22 14.57 -9.64 -0.58
CA ASP A 22 14.63 -9.22 0.82
C ASP A 22 14.03 -7.82 1.03
N PRO A 23 12.95 -7.70 1.83
CA PRO A 23 12.42 -6.41 2.28
C PRO A 23 13.53 -5.61 2.96
N GLY A 24 13.90 -4.47 2.36
CA GLY A 24 14.89 -3.56 2.92
C GLY A 24 16.35 -3.82 2.55
N ARG A 25 16.67 -4.81 1.69
CA ARG A 25 17.97 -4.94 1.01
C ARG A 25 17.81 -4.71 -0.49
N TRP A 26 17.38 -3.51 -0.84
CA TRP A 26 17.29 -3.07 -2.23
C TRP A 26 18.68 -2.99 -2.84
N ARG A 27 18.90 -3.68 -3.95
CA ARG A 27 20.07 -3.46 -4.80
C ARG A 27 19.68 -2.41 -5.84
N VAL A 28 20.22 -1.21 -5.72
CA VAL A 28 20.04 -0.17 -6.74
C VAL A 28 21.20 -0.32 -7.73
N ALA A 29 20.88 -0.52 -9.00
CA ALA A 29 21.90 -0.62 -10.04
C ALA A 29 22.71 0.70 -10.09
N ARG A 30 24.01 0.61 -10.36
CA ARG A 30 24.88 1.80 -10.45
C ARG A 30 24.35 2.82 -11.48
N SER A 31 23.84 2.34 -12.61
CA SER A 31 23.22 3.17 -13.65
C SER A 31 21.99 3.95 -13.15
N GLU A 32 21.23 3.39 -12.22
CA GLU A 32 20.10 4.10 -11.59
C GLU A 32 20.58 5.17 -10.62
N VAL A 33 21.68 4.92 -9.89
CA VAL A 33 22.30 5.94 -9.04
C VAL A 33 22.82 7.10 -9.87
N GLU A 34 23.52 6.82 -10.97
CA GLU A 34 24.04 7.83 -11.89
C GLU A 34 22.90 8.64 -12.53
N ARG A 35 21.79 8.01 -12.93
CA ARG A 35 20.58 8.71 -13.40
C ARG A 35 20.02 9.67 -12.35
N LEU A 36 19.93 9.24 -11.09
CA LEU A 36 19.40 10.07 -10.01
C LEU A 36 20.33 11.24 -9.70
N GLN A 37 21.65 11.03 -9.71
CA GLN A 37 22.64 12.08 -9.50
C GLN A 37 22.68 13.10 -10.65
N ALA A 38 22.45 12.65 -11.89
CA ALA A 38 22.35 13.51 -13.06
C ALA A 38 21.04 14.31 -13.13
N ALA A 39 20.03 13.95 -12.33
CA ALA A 39 18.75 14.66 -12.30
C ALA A 39 18.92 16.05 -11.66
N HIS A 40 18.38 17.08 -12.31
CA HIS A 40 18.45 18.45 -11.81
C HIS A 40 17.83 18.58 -10.40
N GLY A 41 18.56 19.23 -9.49
CA GLY A 41 18.12 19.44 -8.12
C GLY A 41 18.25 18.21 -7.21
N PHE A 42 19.04 17.20 -7.59
CA PHE A 42 19.38 16.10 -6.69
C PHE A 42 20.29 16.58 -5.53
N PRO A 43 20.12 16.07 -4.30
CA PRO A 43 19.08 15.14 -3.81
C PRO A 43 17.74 15.76 -3.39
N GLU A 44 17.62 17.08 -3.34
CA GLU A 44 16.50 17.81 -2.74
C GLU A 44 15.18 17.62 -3.50
N ALA A 45 15.22 17.55 -4.83
CA ALA A 45 14.07 17.25 -5.67
C ALA A 45 13.50 15.85 -5.36
N LEU A 46 14.37 14.84 -5.19
CA LEU A 46 13.92 13.50 -4.80
C LEU A 46 13.37 13.48 -3.37
N ARG A 47 14.01 14.20 -2.44
CA ARG A 47 13.53 14.35 -1.06
C ARG A 47 12.16 15.03 -1.00
N GLY A 48 11.90 16.01 -1.86
CA GLY A 48 10.59 16.65 -2.01
C GLY A 48 9.50 15.62 -2.37
N ARG A 49 9.78 14.79 -3.36
CA ARG A 49 8.86 13.74 -3.85
C ARG A 49 8.54 12.65 -2.86
N VAL A 50 9.41 12.40 -1.87
CA VAL A 50 9.19 11.44 -0.79
C VAL A 50 8.89 12.09 0.54
N LYS A 51 8.71 13.42 0.57
CA LYS A 51 8.41 14.13 1.81
C LYS A 51 7.01 13.75 2.26
N LEU A 52 6.95 13.12 3.44
CA LEU A 52 5.69 12.79 4.10
C LEU A 52 5.23 13.91 5.02
N VAL A 53 3.94 14.22 5.00
CA VAL A 53 3.28 15.17 5.89
C VAL A 53 2.10 14.50 6.59
N GLY A 54 1.89 14.83 7.86
CA GLY A 54 0.67 14.48 8.58
C GLY A 54 -0.45 15.47 8.27
N THR A 55 -1.63 15.24 8.85
CA THR A 55 -2.84 16.06 8.64
C THR A 55 -2.63 17.56 8.87
N SER A 56 -1.87 17.96 9.89
CA SER A 56 -1.66 19.39 10.18
C SER A 56 -0.84 20.06 9.08
N ALA A 57 0.39 19.57 8.86
CA ALA A 57 1.26 20.11 7.83
C ALA A 57 0.66 19.99 6.42
N GLY A 58 -0.13 18.95 6.15
CA GLY A 58 -0.87 18.81 4.89
C GLY A 58 -1.94 19.88 4.72
N ALA A 59 -2.69 20.20 5.78
CA ALA A 59 -3.69 21.27 5.74
C ALA A 59 -3.04 22.65 5.52
N ASP A 60 -1.90 22.90 6.17
CA ASP A 60 -1.12 24.13 6.02
C ASP A 60 -0.62 24.31 4.57
N LEU A 61 -0.13 23.23 3.94
CA LEU A 61 0.29 23.25 2.53
C LEU A 61 -0.84 23.61 1.55
N MET A 62 -2.09 23.34 1.92
CA MET A 62 -3.27 23.64 1.09
C MET A 62 -3.97 24.95 1.49
N GLY A 63 -3.54 25.61 2.57
CA GLY A 63 -4.21 26.79 3.11
C GLY A 63 -5.63 26.52 3.65
N ILE A 64 -5.87 25.32 4.19
CA ILE A 64 -7.20 24.90 4.69
C ILE A 64 -7.15 24.49 6.17
N THR A 65 -8.32 24.31 6.78
CA THR A 65 -8.42 23.78 8.15
C THR A 65 -8.11 22.28 8.19
N ARG A 66 -7.60 21.81 9.33
CA ARG A 66 -7.35 20.37 9.60
C ARG A 66 -8.60 19.50 9.42
N ASP A 67 -9.77 20.03 9.78
CA ASP A 67 -11.05 19.34 9.60
C ASP A 67 -11.38 19.16 8.11
N ARG A 68 -11.23 20.20 7.29
CA ARG A 68 -11.45 20.11 5.84
C ARG A 68 -10.47 19.13 5.20
N PHE A 69 -9.19 19.17 5.58
CA PHE A 69 -8.20 18.20 5.10
C PHE A 69 -8.61 16.77 5.44
N THR A 70 -9.04 16.53 6.68
CA THR A 70 -9.47 15.19 7.13
C THR A 70 -10.68 14.71 6.34
N LYS A 71 -11.64 15.58 6.06
CA LYS A 71 -12.82 15.28 5.23
C LYS A 71 -12.43 14.90 3.80
N LEU A 72 -11.51 15.65 3.18
CA LEU A 72 -11.01 15.34 1.83
C LEU A 72 -10.28 13.99 1.81
N ALA A 73 -9.43 13.72 2.79
CA ALA A 73 -8.72 12.45 2.90
C ALA A 73 -9.68 11.27 3.12
N ARG A 74 -10.67 11.40 4.00
CA ARG A 74 -11.72 10.38 4.22
C ARG A 74 -12.54 10.10 2.97
N LEU A 75 -12.82 11.10 2.15
CA LEU A 75 -13.53 10.92 0.89
C LEU A 75 -12.70 10.27 -0.21
N GLY A 76 -11.39 10.11 0.03
CA GLY A 76 -10.45 9.46 -0.89
C GLY A 76 -9.75 10.40 -1.87
N PHE A 77 -9.90 11.72 -1.72
CA PHE A 77 -9.22 12.70 -2.59
C PHE A 77 -7.71 12.77 -2.34
N LEU A 78 -7.28 12.40 -1.15
CA LEU A 78 -5.87 12.31 -0.77
C LEU A 78 -5.58 10.88 -0.35
N VAL A 79 -4.65 10.23 -1.06
CA VAL A 79 -4.28 8.84 -0.80
C VAL A 79 -3.11 8.82 0.19
N PRO A 80 -3.25 8.17 1.36
CA PRO A 80 -2.13 8.01 2.28
C PRO A 80 -0.99 7.22 1.62
N ALA A 81 0.25 7.61 1.89
CA ALA A 81 1.44 6.88 1.45
C ALA A 81 1.95 5.93 2.55
N LYS A 82 1.80 6.34 3.81
CA LYS A 82 2.23 5.55 4.95
C LYS A 82 1.26 5.77 6.11
N PHE A 83 1.23 4.81 7.02
CA PHE A 83 0.60 5.00 8.32
C PHE A 83 1.53 4.53 9.43
N TYR A 84 1.25 4.97 10.64
CA TYR A 84 1.79 4.37 11.85
C TYR A 84 0.76 4.46 12.97
N ILE A 85 0.86 3.56 13.94
CA ILE A 85 0.05 3.61 15.15
C ILE A 85 0.87 4.35 16.20
N ASN A 86 0.33 5.44 16.74
CA ASN A 86 1.04 6.22 17.75
C ASN A 86 1.02 5.53 19.13
N ARG A 87 1.74 6.09 20.11
CA ARG A 87 1.75 5.57 21.50
C ARG A 87 0.37 5.50 22.17
N TYR A 88 -0.59 6.26 21.65
CA TYR A 88 -1.98 6.31 22.11
C TYR A 88 -2.89 5.36 21.32
N ARG A 89 -2.33 4.46 20.51
CA ARG A 89 -3.03 3.49 19.65
C ARG A 89 -3.93 4.12 18.58
N ALA A 90 -3.74 5.40 18.29
CA ALA A 90 -4.44 6.07 17.20
C ALA A 90 -3.68 5.89 15.89
N MET A 91 -4.43 5.65 14.81
CA MET A 91 -3.92 5.58 13.45
C MET A 91 -3.52 6.96 12.97
N VAL A 92 -2.25 7.13 12.58
CA VAL A 92 -1.74 8.36 11.98
C VAL A 92 -1.41 8.11 10.52
N TRP A 93 -2.09 8.84 9.64
CA TRP A 93 -1.89 8.81 8.20
C TRP A 93 -0.87 9.86 7.77
N LEU A 94 0.01 9.46 6.85
CA LEU A 94 1.01 10.31 6.23
C LEU A 94 0.77 10.36 4.72
N TYR A 95 0.81 11.56 4.17
CA TYR A 95 0.55 11.86 2.76
C TYR A 95 1.81 12.40 2.11
N LEU A 96 1.96 12.22 0.79
CA LEU A 96 3.05 12.87 0.06
C LEU A 96 2.76 14.36 -0.03
N ALA A 97 3.75 15.18 0.35
CA ALA A 97 3.63 16.63 0.26
C ALA A 97 3.35 17.09 -1.18
N ASP A 98 3.93 16.40 -2.16
CA ASP A 98 3.73 16.71 -3.57
C ASP A 98 2.31 16.37 -4.04
N ASP A 99 1.76 15.19 -3.68
CA ASP A 99 0.36 14.84 -3.98
C ASP A 99 -0.60 15.88 -3.40
N VAL A 100 -0.32 16.34 -2.16
CA VAL A 100 -1.12 17.35 -1.47
C VAL A 100 -1.11 18.69 -2.21
N ARG A 101 0.07 19.15 -2.65
CA ARG A 101 0.20 20.41 -3.42
C ARG A 101 -0.46 20.32 -4.79
N GLN A 102 -0.18 19.25 -5.53
CA GLN A 102 -0.77 19.03 -6.86
C GLN A 102 -2.30 18.96 -6.78
N PHE A 103 -2.84 18.29 -5.76
CA PHE A 103 -4.28 18.27 -5.54
C PHE A 103 -4.83 19.68 -5.26
N ALA A 104 -4.16 20.47 -4.42
CA ALA A 104 -4.59 21.82 -4.10
C ALA A 104 -4.60 22.74 -5.33
N GLU A 105 -3.57 22.66 -6.16
CA GLU A 105 -3.45 23.42 -7.41
C GLU A 105 -4.57 23.02 -8.40
N ALA A 106 -4.80 21.72 -8.57
CA ALA A 106 -5.79 21.22 -9.52
C ALA A 106 -7.25 21.37 -9.05
N ASN A 107 -7.49 21.49 -7.74
CA ASN A 107 -8.83 21.43 -7.15
C ASN A 107 -9.15 22.61 -6.22
N ALA A 108 -8.72 23.82 -6.58
CA ALA A 108 -8.93 25.04 -5.78
C ALA A 108 -10.39 25.24 -5.34
N ALA A 109 -11.36 24.87 -6.19
CA ALA A 109 -12.79 24.96 -5.89
C ALA A 109 -13.24 24.06 -4.72
N LEU A 110 -12.55 22.95 -4.45
CA LEU A 110 -12.84 22.05 -3.32
C LEU A 110 -12.18 22.52 -2.01
N LEU A 111 -11.28 23.51 -2.08
CA LEU A 111 -10.55 24.01 -0.92
C LEU A 111 -11.32 25.08 -0.16
N SER A 112 -12.24 25.77 -0.82
CA SER A 112 -13.04 26.86 -0.28
C SER A 112 -14.55 26.56 -0.36
N GLY A 113 -15.39 27.42 0.24
CA GLY A 113 -16.84 27.31 0.12
C GLY A 113 -17.46 26.11 0.84
N LYS A 114 -18.68 25.74 0.46
CA LYS A 114 -19.43 24.61 1.05
C LYS A 114 -19.17 23.35 0.23
N ALA A 115 -18.85 22.24 0.90
CA ALA A 115 -18.72 20.96 0.21
C ALA A 115 -20.04 20.58 -0.49
N PRO A 116 -20.00 20.07 -1.73
CA PRO A 116 -21.16 19.55 -2.44
C PRO A 116 -22.01 18.60 -1.59
N VAL A 117 -23.33 18.64 -1.77
CA VAL A 117 -24.28 17.84 -0.95
C VAL A 117 -23.92 16.36 -0.96
N THR A 118 -23.57 15.82 -2.13
CA THR A 118 -23.15 14.42 -2.30
C THR A 118 -21.98 14.05 -1.38
N LEU A 119 -20.95 14.89 -1.31
CA LEU A 119 -19.77 14.67 -0.45
C LEU A 119 -20.11 14.76 1.04
N ARG A 120 -21.02 15.66 1.42
CA ARG A 120 -21.48 15.76 2.81
C ARG A 120 -22.30 14.55 3.23
N THR A 121 -23.18 14.05 2.37
CA THR A 121 -23.97 12.84 2.63
C THR A 121 -23.06 11.64 2.85
N ARG A 122 -22.06 11.47 1.97
CA ARG A 122 -21.01 10.44 2.10
C ARG A 122 -20.26 10.51 3.44
N LEU A 123 -19.81 11.71 3.82
CA LEU A 123 -19.18 11.92 5.14
C LEU A 123 -20.12 11.64 6.31
N GLY A 124 -21.40 12.01 6.19
CA GLY A 124 -22.44 11.76 7.19
C GLY A 124 -22.73 10.28 7.38
N ALA A 125 -22.62 9.48 6.33
CA ALA A 125 -22.70 8.01 6.39
C ALA A 125 -21.45 7.35 7.01
N GLY A 126 -20.45 8.15 7.43
CA GLY A 126 -19.25 7.63 8.08
C GLY A 126 -18.13 7.19 7.13
N GLU A 127 -18.29 7.38 5.81
CA GLU A 127 -17.33 6.89 4.82
C GLU A 127 -15.88 7.32 5.11
N ASP A 128 -14.96 6.36 5.00
CA ASP A 128 -13.51 6.58 5.13
C ASP A 128 -12.73 5.68 4.18
N ARG A 129 -12.32 6.24 3.04
CA ARG A 129 -11.57 5.53 1.99
C ARG A 129 -10.07 5.47 2.23
N ARG A 130 -9.55 6.03 3.33
CA ARG A 130 -8.10 6.12 3.55
C ARG A 130 -7.44 4.75 3.58
N ALA A 131 -8.03 3.80 4.28
CA ALA A 131 -7.51 2.43 4.38
C ALA A 131 -7.56 1.71 3.03
N ARG A 132 -8.73 1.71 2.37
CA ARG A 132 -8.93 1.16 1.02
C ARG A 132 -7.94 1.73 -0.01
N ASN A 133 -7.84 3.05 -0.13
CA ASN A 133 -6.95 3.68 -1.11
C ASN A 133 -5.47 3.43 -0.78
N TRP A 134 -5.12 3.34 0.50
CA TRP A 134 -3.78 2.94 0.92
C TRP A 134 -3.49 1.49 0.50
N ARG A 135 -4.42 0.55 0.71
CA ARG A 135 -4.29 -0.85 0.27
C ARG A 135 -4.15 -0.95 -1.23
N GLU A 136 -4.93 -0.20 -2.01
CA GLU A 136 -4.82 -0.17 -3.47
C GLU A 136 -3.43 0.27 -3.95
N ARG A 137 -2.91 1.36 -3.36
CA ARG A 137 -1.53 1.82 -3.63
C ARG A 137 -0.49 0.78 -3.23
N HIS A 138 -0.67 0.16 -2.07
CA HIS A 138 0.23 -0.86 -1.55
C HIS A 138 0.22 -2.14 -2.41
N CYS A 139 -0.97 -2.61 -2.79
CA CYS A 139 -1.21 -3.74 -3.70
C CYS A 139 -0.49 -3.49 -5.03
N SER A 140 -0.72 -2.32 -5.63
CA SER A 140 -0.10 -1.94 -6.89
C SER A 140 1.43 -1.95 -6.81
N HIS A 141 2.00 -1.53 -5.69
CA HIS A 141 3.44 -1.63 -5.47
C HIS A 141 3.93 -3.07 -5.37
N LEU A 142 3.28 -3.89 -4.55
CA LEU A 142 3.66 -5.28 -4.35
C LEU A 142 3.51 -6.12 -5.63
N LEU A 143 2.46 -5.90 -6.42
CA LEU A 143 2.25 -6.55 -7.71
C LEU A 143 3.33 -6.21 -8.74
N ARG A 144 3.93 -5.00 -8.68
CA ARG A 144 5.10 -4.65 -9.51
C ARG A 144 6.37 -5.38 -9.09
N LEU A 145 6.46 -5.83 -7.85
CA LEU A 145 7.60 -6.60 -7.34
C LEU A 145 7.43 -8.11 -7.53
N ALA A 146 6.20 -8.58 -7.71
CA ALA A 146 5.89 -9.98 -7.93
C ALA A 146 6.52 -10.49 -9.23
N GLN A 147 7.29 -11.58 -9.12
CA GLN A 147 8.02 -12.19 -10.24
C GLN A 147 7.21 -13.26 -10.97
N GLY A 148 6.03 -13.62 -10.44
CA GLY A 148 5.19 -14.66 -11.02
C GLY A 148 3.75 -14.65 -10.50
N PRO A 149 2.88 -15.47 -11.10
CA PRO A 149 1.46 -15.48 -10.78
C PRO A 149 1.16 -15.93 -9.35
N TRP A 150 1.99 -16.81 -8.78
CA TRP A 150 1.86 -17.23 -7.38
C TRP A 150 2.18 -16.11 -6.40
N GLU A 151 3.21 -15.30 -6.68
CA GLU A 151 3.51 -14.12 -5.87
C GLU A 151 2.40 -13.06 -6.00
N GLY A 152 1.88 -12.85 -7.22
CA GLY A 152 0.72 -11.98 -7.45
C GLY A 152 -0.52 -12.43 -6.67
N ALA A 153 -0.83 -13.73 -6.70
CA ALA A 153 -1.93 -14.31 -5.93
C ALA A 153 -1.70 -14.17 -4.41
N ALA A 154 -0.46 -14.34 -3.93
CA ALA A 154 -0.11 -14.15 -2.51
C ALA A 154 -0.27 -12.69 -2.06
N VAL A 155 0.04 -11.72 -2.92
CA VAL A 155 -0.24 -10.30 -2.66
C VAL A 155 -1.74 -10.08 -2.49
N THR A 156 -2.57 -10.56 -3.41
CA THR A 156 -4.04 -10.41 -3.32
C THR A 156 -4.59 -11.11 -2.07
N ALA A 157 -4.15 -12.35 -1.79
CA ALA A 157 -4.57 -13.11 -0.62
C ALA A 157 -4.18 -12.44 0.70
N SER A 158 -3.06 -11.69 0.74
CA SER A 158 -2.59 -11.02 1.96
C SER A 158 -3.54 -9.95 2.51
N MET A 159 -4.47 -9.46 1.67
CA MET A 159 -5.47 -8.43 1.99
C MET A 159 -6.84 -9.00 2.33
N LEU A 160 -7.03 -10.32 2.22
CA LEU A 160 -8.25 -11.03 2.56
C LEU A 160 -8.13 -11.64 3.96
N ASP A 161 -9.27 -11.84 4.62
CA ASP A 161 -9.31 -12.57 5.88
C ASP A 161 -8.94 -14.05 5.67
N ALA A 162 -8.36 -14.68 6.69
CA ALA A 162 -7.93 -16.07 6.61
C ALA A 162 -9.08 -17.03 6.27
N ALA A 163 -10.30 -16.78 6.78
CA ALA A 163 -11.48 -17.58 6.45
C ALA A 163 -11.83 -17.48 4.96
N GLN A 164 -11.81 -16.26 4.40
CA GLN A 164 -12.07 -16.04 2.97
C GLN A 164 -11.04 -16.75 2.09
N VAL A 165 -9.76 -16.71 2.48
CA VAL A 165 -8.70 -17.43 1.75
C VAL A 165 -8.90 -18.95 1.87
N MET A 166 -9.30 -19.46 3.04
CA MET A 166 -9.58 -20.88 3.21
C MET A 166 -10.73 -21.38 2.33
N ASP A 167 -11.78 -20.57 2.18
CA ASP A 167 -12.94 -20.89 1.35
C ASP A 167 -12.60 -20.89 -0.15
N LEU A 168 -11.78 -19.92 -0.58
CA LEU A 168 -11.37 -19.79 -1.99
C LEU A 168 -10.27 -20.77 -2.41
N VAL A 169 -9.47 -21.24 -1.45
CA VAL A 169 -8.31 -22.10 -1.67
C VAL A 169 -8.46 -23.38 -0.84
N PRO A 170 -9.21 -24.37 -1.33
CA PRO A 170 -9.46 -25.60 -0.59
C PRO A 170 -8.20 -26.50 -0.47
N ASP A 171 -7.27 -26.42 -1.43
CA ASP A 171 -6.03 -27.21 -1.41
C ASP A 171 -5.08 -26.68 -0.30
N PRO A 172 -4.75 -27.48 0.73
CA PRO A 172 -3.86 -27.06 1.81
C PRO A 172 -2.44 -26.74 1.35
N TYR A 173 -1.95 -27.36 0.27
CA TYR A 173 -0.60 -27.09 -0.25
C TYR A 173 -0.53 -25.74 -0.96
N GLU A 174 -1.57 -25.37 -1.70
CA GLU A 174 -1.68 -24.05 -2.30
C GLU A 174 -1.75 -22.97 -1.20
N ARG A 175 -2.52 -23.20 -0.14
CA ARG A 175 -2.58 -22.28 1.02
C ARG A 175 -1.22 -22.14 1.70
N ALA A 176 -0.52 -23.25 1.95
CA ALA A 176 0.81 -23.21 2.53
C ALA A 176 1.79 -22.44 1.64
N TYR A 177 1.70 -22.61 0.32
CA TYR A 177 2.55 -21.93 -0.63
C TYR A 177 2.25 -20.42 -0.70
N LEU A 178 0.98 -20.02 -0.74
CA LEU A 178 0.57 -18.62 -0.64
C LEU A 178 1.08 -17.97 0.66
N ASN A 179 0.98 -18.68 1.78
CA ASN A 179 1.47 -18.17 3.06
C ASN A 179 3.00 -17.99 3.07
N ARG A 180 3.74 -18.88 2.41
CA ARG A 180 5.20 -18.75 2.24
C ARG A 180 5.59 -17.55 1.37
N LEU A 181 4.78 -17.25 0.35
CA LEU A 181 5.00 -16.11 -0.55
C LEU A 181 4.36 -14.82 -0.04
N ARG A 182 3.73 -14.85 1.13
CA ARG A 182 3.00 -13.70 1.67
C ARG A 182 3.96 -12.51 1.84
N PRO A 183 3.60 -11.33 1.31
CA PRO A 183 4.38 -10.12 1.53
C PRO A 183 4.54 -9.83 3.02
N GLU A 184 5.72 -9.38 3.43
CA GLU A 184 5.95 -8.95 4.80
C GLU A 184 5.01 -7.77 5.14
N ALA A 185 4.33 -7.87 6.28
CA ALA A 185 3.50 -6.78 6.77
C ALA A 185 4.36 -5.52 6.97
N PRO A 186 3.84 -4.32 6.70
CA PRO A 186 4.57 -3.07 6.97
C PRO A 186 5.07 -3.09 8.42
N GLY A 187 6.37 -2.84 8.65
CA GLY A 187 7.09 -3.05 9.92
C GLY A 187 6.45 -2.41 11.16
N LEU A 188 5.44 -3.10 11.69
CA LEU A 188 4.66 -2.72 12.84
C LEU A 188 5.29 -3.33 14.09
N PRO A 189 5.48 -2.54 15.16
CA PRO A 189 6.08 -3.05 16.38
C PRO A 189 5.11 -3.98 17.12
N GLY A 190 5.62 -5.14 17.55
CA GLY A 190 4.90 -6.11 18.37
C GLY A 190 4.71 -7.47 17.68
N GLY A 191 4.35 -8.48 18.47
CA GLY A 191 3.99 -9.81 17.95
C GLY A 191 2.63 -9.82 17.23
N PRO A 192 2.30 -10.93 16.53
CA PRO A 192 1.08 -11.06 15.73
C PRO A 192 -0.22 -10.87 16.53
N ASP A 193 -0.23 -11.18 17.82
CA ASP A 193 -1.41 -11.02 18.69
C ASP A 193 -1.44 -9.68 19.45
N SER A 194 -0.51 -8.77 19.15
CA SER A 194 -0.44 -7.49 19.83
C SER A 194 -1.64 -6.60 19.46
N PRO A 195 -2.07 -5.69 20.37
CA PRO A 195 -3.08 -4.68 20.04
C PRO A 195 -2.72 -3.82 18.82
N THR A 196 -1.41 -3.62 18.57
CA THR A 196 -0.91 -2.92 17.39
C THR A 196 -1.16 -3.73 16.12
N ALA A 197 -0.95 -5.05 16.14
CA ALA A 197 -1.24 -5.93 15.03
C ALA A 197 -2.76 -5.97 14.72
N GLN A 198 -3.61 -6.02 15.75
CA GLN A 198 -5.06 -5.95 15.58
C GLN A 198 -5.53 -4.61 14.98
N ALA A 199 -4.98 -3.49 15.47
CA ALA A 199 -5.29 -2.18 14.91
C ALA A 199 -4.79 -2.01 13.47
N ALA A 200 -3.65 -2.62 13.14
CA ALA A 200 -3.14 -2.65 11.78
C ALA A 200 -3.96 -3.55 10.86
N ALA A 201 -4.51 -4.67 11.34
CA ALA A 201 -5.35 -5.56 10.57
C ALA A 201 -6.55 -4.81 9.94
N ARG A 202 -7.11 -3.81 10.64
CA ARG A 202 -8.17 -2.94 10.11
C ARG A 202 -7.77 -2.12 8.88
N VAL A 203 -6.47 -1.90 8.70
CA VAL A 203 -5.93 -1.21 7.52
C VAL A 203 -5.41 -2.21 6.49
N LEU A 204 -4.81 -3.31 6.92
CA LEU A 204 -4.20 -4.29 6.03
C LEU A 204 -5.23 -5.18 5.33
N LEU A 205 -6.33 -5.52 6.02
CA LEU A 205 -7.38 -6.37 5.49
C LEU A 205 -8.52 -5.54 4.91
N ALA A 206 -9.11 -6.01 3.82
CA ALA A 206 -10.29 -5.41 3.23
C ALA A 206 -11.52 -5.66 4.11
N ASP A 207 -12.27 -4.58 4.35
CA ASP A 207 -13.49 -4.54 5.16
C ASP A 207 -14.72 -4.10 4.35
N ASP A 208 -14.50 -3.43 3.21
CA ASP A 208 -15.55 -3.03 2.29
C ASP A 208 -16.03 -4.22 1.44
N PRO A 209 -17.34 -4.52 1.39
CA PRO A 209 -17.86 -5.66 0.65
C PRO A 209 -17.52 -5.63 -0.84
N ASP A 210 -17.44 -4.45 -1.47
CA ASP A 210 -17.14 -4.33 -2.90
C ASP A 210 -15.65 -4.60 -3.15
N GLU A 211 -14.78 -4.07 -2.28
CA GLU A 211 -13.35 -4.36 -2.27
C GLU A 211 -13.08 -5.86 -2.07
N ILE A 212 -13.75 -6.49 -1.10
CA ILE A 212 -13.64 -7.92 -0.83
C ILE A 212 -14.05 -8.73 -2.06
N ARG A 213 -15.21 -8.44 -2.68
CA ARG A 213 -15.64 -9.16 -3.88
C ARG A 213 -14.64 -9.04 -5.02
N TRP A 214 -14.11 -7.84 -5.25
CA TRP A 214 -13.09 -7.62 -6.27
C TRP A 214 -11.79 -8.39 -5.98
N LEU A 215 -11.32 -8.39 -4.73
CA LEU A 215 -10.14 -9.15 -4.30
C LEU A 215 -10.35 -10.65 -4.45
N CYS A 216 -11.52 -11.19 -4.06
CA CYS A 216 -11.86 -12.60 -4.23
C CYS A 216 -11.83 -13.02 -5.71
N THR A 217 -12.46 -12.24 -6.60
CA THR A 217 -12.41 -12.50 -8.04
C THR A 217 -10.98 -12.45 -8.58
N THR A 218 -10.21 -11.45 -8.16
CA THR A 218 -8.81 -11.29 -8.55
C THR A 218 -7.96 -12.49 -8.10
N LEU A 219 -8.18 -12.98 -6.88
CA LEU A 219 -7.47 -14.14 -6.34
C LEU A 219 -7.80 -15.41 -7.12
N VAL A 220 -9.08 -15.67 -7.42
CA VAL A 220 -9.49 -16.85 -8.19
C VAL A 220 -8.86 -16.86 -9.57
N LEU A 221 -8.88 -15.71 -10.27
CA LEU A 221 -8.24 -15.57 -11.57
C LEU A 221 -6.71 -15.74 -11.50
N GLY A 222 -6.09 -15.14 -10.48
CA GLY A 222 -4.66 -15.25 -10.22
C GLY A 222 -4.23 -16.70 -9.96
N LEU A 223 -5.00 -17.45 -9.17
CA LEU A 223 -4.75 -18.87 -8.89
C LEU A 223 -4.92 -19.74 -10.13
N ALA A 224 -5.96 -19.50 -10.94
CA ALA A 224 -6.14 -20.20 -12.19
C ALA A 224 -4.94 -20.02 -13.13
N GLU A 225 -4.41 -18.78 -13.23
CA GLU A 225 -3.20 -18.51 -14.01
C GLU A 225 -1.95 -19.13 -13.38
N ALA A 226 -1.83 -19.10 -12.05
CA ALA A 226 -0.73 -19.67 -11.32
C ALA A 226 -0.61 -21.18 -11.55
N ARG A 227 -1.73 -21.90 -11.40
CA ARG A 227 -1.85 -23.34 -11.64
C ARG A 227 -1.49 -23.73 -13.08
N LYS A 228 -1.85 -22.90 -14.07
CA LYS A 228 -1.48 -23.13 -15.48
C LYS A 228 0.01 -23.04 -15.72
N ARG A 229 0.72 -22.11 -15.05
CA ARG A 229 2.18 -21.97 -15.19
C ARG A 229 2.93 -23.08 -14.47
N HIS A 230 2.59 -23.31 -13.20
CA HIS A 230 3.09 -24.45 -12.44
C HIS A 230 2.18 -24.75 -11.25
N PRO A 231 1.99 -26.03 -10.89
CA PRO A 231 1.28 -26.38 -9.67
C PRO A 231 2.01 -25.86 -8.43
N ALA A 232 1.31 -25.79 -7.28
CA ALA A 232 1.94 -25.49 -6.01
C ALA A 232 2.90 -26.64 -5.61
N PRO A 233 4.05 -26.34 -4.98
CA PRO A 233 4.98 -27.38 -4.53
C PRO A 233 4.31 -28.32 -3.53
N ARG A 234 4.43 -29.63 -3.76
CA ARG A 234 3.94 -30.68 -2.88
C ARG A 234 5.10 -31.37 -2.17
N PRO A 235 4.86 -32.00 -0.99
CA PRO A 235 5.87 -32.82 -0.34
C PRO A 235 6.36 -33.92 -1.28
N GLY A 236 7.67 -33.94 -1.57
CA GLY A 236 8.29 -34.87 -2.51
C GLY A 236 8.63 -34.27 -3.88
N ASP A 237 8.13 -33.08 -4.20
CA ASP A 237 8.57 -32.36 -5.40
C ASP A 237 10.00 -31.83 -5.22
N PRO A 238 10.84 -31.87 -6.28
CA PRO A 238 12.12 -31.19 -6.24
C PRO A 238 11.88 -29.69 -5.95
N PRO A 239 12.75 -29.04 -5.15
CA PRO A 239 12.57 -27.64 -4.80
C PRO A 239 12.44 -26.82 -6.09
N PRO A 240 11.48 -25.88 -6.16
CA PRO A 240 11.33 -25.05 -7.35
C PRO A 240 12.65 -24.33 -7.61
N LEU A 241 13.18 -24.48 -8.82
CA LEU A 241 14.40 -23.81 -9.25
C LEU A 241 14.22 -22.31 -9.01
N PRO A 242 15.17 -21.64 -8.32
CA PRO A 242 15.15 -20.18 -8.28
C PRO A 242 15.28 -19.64 -9.72
N PRO A 243 14.64 -18.51 -10.04
CA PRO A 243 14.77 -17.86 -11.34
C PRO A 243 16.21 -17.42 -11.64
#